data_AF-A0A7W0SFI1-F1
#
_entry.id   AF-A0A7W0SFI1-F1
#
_cell.length_a   1.000
_cell.length_b   1.000
_cell.length_c   1.000
_cell.angle_alpha   90.00
_cell.angle_beta   90.00
_cell.angle_gamma   90.00
#
_symmetry.space_group_name_H-M   'P 1'
#
loop_
_entity.id
_entity.type
_entity.pdbx_description
1 polymer ?
#
loop_
_entity_poly.entity_id
_entity_poly.type
_entity_poly.pdbx_seq_one_letter_code
_entity_poly.pdbx_strand_id
1 'polypeptide(L)'
;MTTNYDPKPGRWMLPLVVLAMVAFTYLFVRELPAAAGGETDGSTTTTVFGATTTTALDATTSTFPVVVDPETQAYLDTLASYQNRMTDFQTQLAAANSGWDANPRTITFDQAEAAFIAVVEGVSALASEAAELVPPGPLAEGHAAVATAAQQAADAAIAALDGLRAPSPDTGETRRNAVAAFDTAVAAFGQAIADIIPGG
;
A
#
# COMPACT_ATOMS: atom_id res chain seq x y z
N MET A 1 -33.86 35.19 -14.02
CA MET A 1 -34.40 33.82 -14.14
C MET A 1 -33.55 32.96 -13.22
N THR A 2 -34.04 32.68 -12.02
CA THR A 2 -33.28 31.93 -11.01
C THR A 2 -33.52 30.45 -11.27
N THR A 3 -32.56 29.80 -11.91
CA THR A 3 -32.60 28.36 -12.14
C THR A 3 -32.29 27.67 -10.81
N ASN A 4 -33.33 27.28 -10.08
CA ASN A 4 -33.20 26.31 -8.99
C ASN A 4 -32.76 24.98 -9.62
N TYR A 5 -31.45 24.73 -9.66
CA TYR A 5 -30.93 23.38 -9.72
C TYR A 5 -31.04 22.84 -8.30
N ASP A 6 -32.13 22.16 -8.01
CA ASP A 6 -32.21 21.22 -6.89
C ASP A 6 -31.77 19.85 -7.42
N PRO A 7 -30.47 19.51 -7.36
CA PRO A 7 -30.04 18.15 -7.62
C PRO A 7 -30.49 17.30 -6.42
N LYS A 8 -31.64 16.64 -6.56
CA LYS A 8 -32.11 15.64 -5.58
C LYS A 8 -30.92 14.75 -5.17
N PRO A 9 -30.48 14.78 -3.89
CA PRO A 9 -29.20 14.22 -3.45
C PRO A 9 -29.09 12.71 -3.65
N GLY A 10 -30.20 12.03 -3.92
CA GLY A 10 -30.25 10.58 -4.18
C GLY A 10 -29.79 10.11 -5.56
N ARG A 11 -29.59 10.99 -6.55
CA ARG A 11 -29.28 10.56 -7.94
C ARG A 11 -27.80 10.31 -8.23
N TRP A 12 -26.90 10.97 -7.51
CA TRP A 12 -25.44 10.82 -7.66
C TRP A 12 -24.83 9.80 -6.70
N MET A 13 -25.54 9.47 -5.62
CA MET A 13 -25.12 8.41 -4.70
C MET A 13 -25.10 7.04 -5.39
N LEU A 14 -26.05 6.77 -6.29
CA LEU A 14 -26.16 5.48 -6.99
C LEU A 14 -24.92 5.14 -7.84
N PRO A 15 -24.43 5.99 -8.77
CA PRO A 15 -23.23 5.67 -9.54
C PRO A 15 -21.96 5.57 -8.67
N LEU A 16 -21.86 6.34 -7.58
CA LEU A 16 -20.72 6.29 -6.66
C LEU A 16 -20.66 4.97 -5.90
N VAL A 17 -21.81 4.50 -5.40
CA VAL A 17 -21.93 3.19 -4.72
C VAL A 17 -21.64 2.04 -5.68
N VAL A 18 -22.10 2.13 -6.94
CA VAL A 18 -21.81 1.11 -7.96
C VAL A 18 -20.31 1.04 -8.24
N LEU A 19 -19.63 2.18 -8.35
CA LEU A 19 -18.18 2.22 -8.57
C LEU A 19 -17.40 1.63 -7.37
N ALA A 20 -17.82 1.95 -6.14
CA ALA A 20 -17.27 1.37 -4.93
C ALA A 20 -17.50 -0.16 -4.86
N MET A 21 -18.70 -0.62 -5.24
CA MET A 21 -19.03 -2.04 -5.24
C MET A 21 -18.22 -2.83 -6.28
N VAL A 22 -17.96 -2.25 -7.46
CA VAL A 22 -17.11 -2.84 -8.50
C VAL A 22 -15.65 -2.92 -8.04
N ALA A 23 -15.12 -1.87 -7.41
CA ALA A 23 -13.77 -1.86 -6.86
C ALA A 23 -13.59 -2.90 -5.74
N PHE A 24 -14.56 -3.01 -4.83
CA PHE A 24 -14.55 -4.02 -3.76
C PHE A 24 -14.64 -5.45 -4.32
N THR A 25 -15.48 -5.68 -5.34
CA THR A 25 -15.58 -6.99 -6.00
C THR A 25 -14.26 -7.37 -6.68
N TYR A 26 -13.58 -6.40 -7.30
CA TYR A 26 -12.28 -6.63 -7.92
C TYR A 26 -11.20 -7.03 -6.90
N LEU A 27 -11.17 -6.36 -5.74
CA LEU A 27 -10.27 -6.71 -4.64
C LEU A 27 -10.59 -8.11 -4.06
N PHE A 28 -11.87 -8.45 -3.88
CA PHE A 28 -12.27 -9.76 -3.36
C PHE A 28 -11.89 -10.93 -4.28
N VAL A 29 -12.03 -10.77 -5.61
CA VAL A 29 -11.65 -11.82 -6.57
C VAL A 29 -10.14 -12.00 -6.65
N ARG A 30 -9.37 -10.92 -6.49
CA ARG A 30 -7.91 -10.96 -6.46
C ARG A 30 -7.36 -11.72 -5.24
N GLU A 31 -8.09 -11.75 -4.13
CA GLU A 31 -7.68 -12.42 -2.88
C GLU A 31 -8.18 -13.86 -2.72
N LEU A 32 -8.69 -14.51 -3.78
CA LEU A 32 -8.96 -15.94 -3.72
C LEU A 32 -7.63 -16.71 -3.79
N PRO A 33 -7.24 -17.49 -2.76
CA PRO A 33 -6.12 -18.42 -2.89
C PRO A 33 -6.46 -19.40 -4.02
N ALA A 34 -5.52 -19.60 -4.94
CA ALA A 34 -5.66 -20.61 -5.98
C ALA A 34 -6.08 -21.93 -5.33
N ALA A 35 -7.20 -22.49 -5.79
CA ALA A 35 -7.72 -23.74 -5.27
C ALA A 35 -6.60 -24.79 -5.27
N ALA A 36 -6.20 -25.22 -4.08
CA ALA A 36 -5.32 -26.37 -3.89
C ALA A 36 -6.06 -27.61 -4.40
N GLY A 37 -5.95 -27.87 -5.69
CA GLY A 37 -6.35 -29.12 -6.32
C GLY A 37 -5.22 -30.13 -6.21
N GLY A 38 -5.54 -31.28 -5.59
CA GLY A 38 -4.91 -32.63 -5.68
C GLY A 38 -3.38 -32.69 -5.85
N GLU A 39 -2.65 -33.43 -5.03
CA GLU A 39 -2.53 -34.87 -5.22
C GLU A 39 -2.10 -35.58 -3.93
N THR A 40 -2.72 -36.74 -3.70
CA THR A 40 -2.38 -37.72 -2.68
C THR A 40 -1.49 -38.78 -3.31
N ASP A 41 -0.30 -39.01 -2.77
CA ASP A 41 0.43 -40.29 -2.73
C ASP A 41 1.71 -40.01 -1.91
N GLY A 42 2.01 -40.67 -0.80
CA GLY A 42 2.08 -42.10 -0.63
C GLY A 42 3.56 -42.48 -0.48
N SER A 43 3.94 -43.03 0.67
CA SER A 43 5.12 -43.89 0.90
C SER A 43 6.17 -43.45 1.95
N THR A 44 5.97 -44.04 3.14
CA THR A 44 6.92 -44.90 3.88
C THR A 44 8.06 -44.28 4.69
N THR A 45 7.90 -44.44 6.01
CA THR A 45 8.90 -44.52 7.09
C THR A 45 10.18 -45.25 6.68
N THR A 46 11.36 -44.73 7.05
CA THR A 46 12.49 -45.56 7.50
C THR A 46 13.35 -44.78 8.49
N THR A 47 13.35 -45.24 9.73
CA THR A 47 14.35 -44.92 10.76
C THR A 47 15.59 -45.79 10.49
N VAL A 48 16.79 -45.19 10.46
CA VAL A 48 18.05 -45.90 10.73
C VAL A 48 18.91 -45.05 11.66
N PHE A 49 19.26 -45.66 12.79
CA PHE A 49 20.20 -45.17 13.79
C PHE A 49 21.63 -45.61 13.42
N GLY A 50 22.63 -44.75 13.69
CA GLY A 50 23.98 -45.19 14.05
C GLY A 50 25.11 -44.78 13.10
N ALA A 51 25.98 -43.88 13.56
CA ALA A 51 27.41 -44.17 13.86
C ALA A 51 28.20 -42.86 14.08
N THR A 52 28.83 -42.75 15.25
CA THR A 52 29.89 -41.78 15.58
C THR A 52 31.10 -41.98 14.66
N THR A 53 31.79 -40.92 14.22
CA THR A 53 33.25 -40.65 14.42
C THR A 53 33.70 -39.37 13.67
N THR A 54 34.54 -38.63 14.37
CA THR A 54 35.34 -37.41 14.16
C THR A 54 36.07 -37.18 12.81
N THR A 55 36.13 -35.89 12.43
CA THR A 55 37.11 -35.15 11.58
C THR A 55 37.14 -35.38 10.05
N ALA A 56 36.73 -34.33 9.32
CA ALA A 56 37.52 -33.66 8.30
C ALA A 56 36.92 -32.26 8.01
N LEU A 57 37.76 -31.22 8.03
CA LEU A 57 37.42 -29.90 7.48
C LEU A 57 37.31 -30.06 5.96
N ASP A 58 36.09 -30.05 5.44
CA ASP A 58 35.82 -29.67 4.06
C ASP A 58 34.91 -28.44 4.08
N ALA A 59 35.43 -27.34 3.54
CA ALA A 59 34.68 -26.13 3.26
C ALA A 59 33.63 -26.44 2.18
N THR A 60 32.54 -27.06 2.60
CA THR A 60 31.34 -27.21 1.78
C THR A 60 30.58 -25.90 1.93
N THR A 61 30.60 -25.04 0.92
CA THR A 61 29.60 -23.99 0.79
C THR A 61 28.24 -24.66 0.59
N SER A 62 27.62 -25.05 1.70
CA SER A 62 26.27 -25.58 1.71
C SER A 62 25.33 -24.41 1.53
N THR A 63 24.83 -24.23 0.32
CA THR A 63 23.68 -23.37 0.06
C THR A 63 22.44 -24.08 0.62
N PHE A 64 22.24 -23.97 1.93
CA PHE A 64 20.94 -24.31 2.52
C PHE A 64 19.91 -23.30 2.00
N PRO A 65 18.69 -23.73 1.61
CA PRO A 65 17.61 -22.79 1.39
C PRO A 65 17.41 -22.00 2.69
N VAL A 66 17.40 -20.68 2.61
CA VAL A 66 16.97 -19.83 3.72
C VAL A 66 15.49 -20.11 3.90
N VAL A 67 15.16 -20.99 4.83
CA VAL A 67 13.78 -21.20 5.27
C VAL A 67 13.41 -19.97 6.08
N VAL A 68 12.68 -19.05 5.46
CA VAL A 68 12.05 -17.94 6.18
C VAL A 68 11.01 -18.54 7.11
N ASP A 69 11.05 -18.18 8.39
CA ASP A 69 10.07 -18.65 9.35
C ASP A 69 8.68 -18.09 9.02
N PRO A 70 7.58 -18.79 9.38
CA PRO A 70 6.24 -18.40 8.98
C PRO A 70 5.78 -17.04 9.53
N GLU A 71 6.33 -16.59 10.67
CA GLU A 71 6.00 -15.27 11.24
C GLU A 71 6.65 -14.16 10.41
N THR A 72 7.92 -14.34 10.04
CA THR A 72 8.62 -13.44 9.11
C THR A 72 7.93 -13.40 7.75
N GLN A 73 7.49 -14.55 7.21
CA GLN A 73 6.76 -14.56 5.94
C GLN A 73 5.45 -13.77 6.01
N ALA A 74 4.64 -13.98 7.07
CA ALA A 74 3.39 -13.25 7.24
C ALA A 74 3.60 -11.73 7.40
N TYR A 75 4.67 -11.33 8.08
CA TYR A 75 5.09 -9.93 8.17
C TYR A 75 5.43 -9.34 6.78
N LEU A 76 6.24 -10.05 5.98
CA LEU A 76 6.60 -9.61 4.63
C LEU A 76 5.40 -9.52 3.70
N ASP A 77 4.46 -10.47 3.79
CA ASP A 77 3.20 -10.45 3.02
C ASP A 77 2.35 -9.23 3.42
N THR A 78 2.33 -8.88 4.70
CA THR A 78 1.65 -7.68 5.20
C THR A 78 2.29 -6.40 4.64
N LEU A 79 3.63 -6.31 4.61
CA LEU A 79 4.32 -5.18 4.00
C LEU A 79 4.03 -5.06 2.49
N ALA A 80 4.00 -6.19 1.77
CA ALA A 80 3.64 -6.20 0.35
C ALA A 80 2.20 -5.71 0.13
N SER A 81 1.27 -6.07 1.01
CA SER A 81 -0.10 -5.53 1.01
C SER A 81 -0.12 -4.02 1.23
N TYR A 82 0.65 -3.50 2.20
CA TYR A 82 0.76 -2.06 2.44
C TYR A 82 1.37 -1.32 1.24
N GLN A 83 2.39 -1.89 0.59
CA GLN A 83 2.98 -1.31 -0.61
C GLN A 83 1.95 -1.16 -1.73
N ASN A 84 1.16 -2.21 -1.99
CA ASN A 84 0.09 -2.16 -2.98
C ASN A 84 -0.94 -1.06 -2.66
N ARG A 85 -1.41 -1.01 -1.40
CA ARG A 85 -2.36 0.02 -0.95
C ARG A 85 -1.79 1.43 -1.11
N MET A 86 -0.52 1.64 -0.77
CA MET A 86 0.16 2.93 -0.93
C MET A 86 0.23 3.36 -2.40
N THR A 87 0.54 2.44 -3.32
CA THR A 87 0.51 2.70 -4.77
C THR A 87 -0.90 2.99 -5.30
N ASP A 88 -1.92 2.34 -4.76
CA ASP A 88 -3.32 2.64 -5.11
C ASP A 88 -3.71 4.06 -4.68
N PHE A 89 -3.28 4.50 -3.49
CA PHE A 89 -3.50 5.87 -3.03
C PHE A 89 -2.75 6.90 -3.88
N GLN A 90 -1.51 6.60 -4.28
CA GLN A 90 -0.74 7.42 -5.22
C GLN A 90 -1.48 7.61 -6.55
N THR A 91 -1.97 6.51 -7.11
CA THR A 91 -2.72 6.53 -8.38
C THR A 91 -3.99 7.37 -8.25
N GLN A 92 -4.72 7.22 -7.14
CA GLN A 92 -5.94 8.00 -6.87
C GLN A 92 -5.65 9.51 -6.72
N LEU A 93 -4.62 9.87 -5.95
CA LEU A 93 -4.24 11.27 -5.76
C LEU A 93 -3.78 11.92 -7.07
N ALA A 94 -2.97 11.21 -7.85
CA ALA A 94 -2.51 11.68 -9.17
C ALA A 94 -3.66 11.85 -10.16
N ALA A 95 -4.61 10.91 -10.20
CA ALA A 95 -5.81 11.00 -11.04
C ALA A 95 -6.69 12.21 -10.66
N ALA A 96 -6.94 12.42 -9.36
CA ALA A 96 -7.71 13.56 -8.89
C ALA A 96 -6.98 14.89 -9.18
N ASN A 97 -5.67 14.96 -8.91
CA ASN A 97 -4.87 16.15 -9.16
C ASN A 97 -4.83 16.52 -10.65
N SER A 98 -4.53 15.56 -11.52
CA SER A 98 -4.50 15.77 -12.97
C SER A 98 -5.87 16.11 -13.54
N GLY A 99 -6.93 15.47 -13.03
CA GLY A 99 -8.29 15.76 -13.47
C GLY A 99 -8.73 17.19 -13.12
N TRP A 100 -8.30 17.69 -11.97
CA TRP A 100 -8.55 19.06 -11.52
C TRP A 100 -7.69 20.12 -12.23
N ASP A 101 -6.45 19.77 -12.61
CA ASP A 101 -5.54 20.65 -13.36
C ASP A 101 -5.76 20.65 -14.87
N ALA A 102 -6.55 19.69 -15.39
CA ALA A 102 -6.87 19.63 -16.81
C ALA A 102 -7.53 20.92 -17.32
N ASN A 103 -7.31 21.25 -18.59
CA ASN A 103 -7.93 22.38 -19.25
C ASN A 103 -8.63 21.94 -20.56
N PRO A 104 -9.97 21.83 -20.58
CA PRO A 104 -10.90 22.07 -19.47
C PRO A 104 -10.76 21.02 -18.34
N ARG A 105 -11.17 21.39 -17.12
CA ARG A 105 -11.18 20.46 -15.98
C ARG A 105 -12.05 19.24 -16.30
N THR A 106 -11.59 18.07 -15.91
CA THR A 106 -12.34 16.81 -16.12
C THR A 106 -13.14 16.40 -14.89
N ILE A 107 -12.85 16.96 -13.72
CA ILE A 107 -13.61 16.78 -12.48
C ILE A 107 -13.94 18.14 -11.83
N THR A 108 -14.98 18.16 -10.99
CA THR A 108 -15.36 19.33 -10.20
C THR A 108 -14.48 19.48 -8.95
N PHE A 109 -14.58 20.63 -8.27
CA PHE A 109 -13.89 20.84 -7.00
C PHE A 109 -14.34 19.81 -5.96
N ASP A 110 -15.64 19.63 -5.75
CA ASP A 110 -16.18 18.66 -4.79
C ASP A 110 -15.71 17.23 -5.07
N GLN A 111 -15.56 16.85 -6.34
CA GLN A 111 -15.04 15.54 -6.73
C GLN A 111 -13.55 15.41 -6.42
N ALA A 112 -12.75 16.45 -6.69
CA ALA A 112 -11.33 16.48 -6.34
C ALA A 112 -11.16 16.43 -4.82
N GLU A 113 -11.93 17.22 -4.09
CA GLU A 113 -11.88 17.29 -2.63
C GLU A 113 -12.26 15.95 -1.99
N ALA A 114 -13.35 15.32 -2.44
CA ALA A 114 -13.74 14.01 -1.95
C ALA A 114 -12.65 12.94 -2.20
N ALA A 115 -12.01 12.97 -3.37
CA ALA A 115 -10.93 12.04 -3.69
C ALA A 115 -9.68 12.27 -2.82
N PHE A 116 -9.31 13.54 -2.58
CA PHE A 116 -8.19 13.87 -1.70
C PHE A 116 -8.47 13.48 -0.24
N ILE A 117 -9.70 13.67 0.25
CA ILE A 117 -10.11 13.21 1.59
C ILE A 117 -9.98 11.68 1.69
N ALA A 118 -10.46 10.94 0.71
CA ALA A 118 -10.37 9.48 0.71
C ALA A 118 -8.91 8.99 0.74
N VAL A 119 -8.02 9.65 0.00
CA VAL A 119 -6.57 9.37 0.05
C VAL A 119 -5.99 9.68 1.42
N VAL A 120 -6.31 10.84 2.01
CA VAL A 120 -5.84 11.22 3.35
C VAL A 120 -6.27 10.18 4.38
N GLU A 121 -7.55 9.83 4.43
CA GLU A 121 -8.08 8.83 5.38
C GLU A 121 -7.40 7.47 5.20
N GLY A 122 -7.24 7.02 3.96
CA GLY A 122 -6.62 5.74 3.65
C GLY A 122 -5.14 5.66 3.99
N VAL A 123 -4.37 6.70 3.66
CA VAL A 123 -2.93 6.75 3.95
C VAL A 123 -2.68 6.95 5.44
N SER A 124 -3.46 7.77 6.14
CA SER A 124 -3.36 7.93 7.60
C SER A 124 -3.69 6.63 8.35
N ALA A 125 -4.70 5.88 7.90
CA ALA A 125 -5.00 4.57 8.44
C ALA A 125 -3.83 3.60 8.23
N LEU A 126 -3.30 3.53 7.01
CA LEU A 126 -2.13 2.70 6.69
C LEU A 126 -0.90 3.08 7.53
N ALA A 127 -0.61 4.37 7.69
CA ALA A 127 0.49 4.83 8.53
C ALA A 127 0.33 4.39 9.99
N SER A 128 -0.89 4.41 10.52
CA SER A 128 -1.20 3.92 11.87
C SER A 128 -1.01 2.41 11.97
N GLU A 129 -1.57 1.66 11.01
CA GLU A 129 -1.41 0.20 10.91
C GLU A 129 0.06 -0.21 10.76
N ALA A 130 0.86 0.57 10.03
CA ALA A 130 2.30 0.34 9.88
C ALA A 130 3.03 0.60 11.20
N ALA A 131 2.69 1.65 11.95
CA ALA A 131 3.31 1.94 13.24
C ALA A 131 2.95 0.93 14.34
N GLU A 132 1.78 0.29 14.24
CA GLU A 132 1.30 -0.72 15.19
C GLU A 132 1.78 -2.14 14.85
N LEU A 133 2.27 -2.37 13.62
CA LEU A 133 2.76 -3.67 13.18
C LEU A 133 4.03 -4.03 13.96
N VAL A 134 4.04 -5.21 14.57
CA VAL A 134 5.20 -5.69 15.34
C VAL A 134 6.14 -6.46 14.40
N PRO A 135 7.35 -5.93 14.11
CA PRO A 135 8.30 -6.61 13.25
C PRO A 135 9.01 -7.76 13.99
N PRO A 136 9.38 -8.86 13.29
CA PRO A 136 10.33 -9.83 13.80
C PRO A 136 11.64 -9.13 14.22
N GLY A 137 12.26 -9.56 15.31
CA GLY A 137 13.38 -8.86 15.95
C GLY A 137 14.48 -8.34 14.99
N PRO A 138 15.00 -9.16 14.05
CA PRO A 138 16.02 -8.72 13.09
C PRO A 138 15.57 -7.62 12.11
N LEU A 139 14.27 -7.42 11.93
CA LEU A 139 13.69 -6.48 10.95
C LEU A 139 13.21 -5.17 11.59
N ALA A 140 13.36 -5.02 12.91
CA ALA A 140 12.81 -3.88 13.65
C ALA A 140 13.36 -2.52 13.19
N GLU A 141 14.64 -2.44 12.84
CA GLU A 141 15.25 -1.20 12.35
C GLU A 141 14.71 -0.81 10.96
N GLY A 142 14.64 -1.76 10.02
CA GLY A 142 14.07 -1.52 8.70
C GLY A 142 12.58 -1.17 8.77
N HIS A 143 11.83 -1.80 9.68
CA HIS A 143 10.43 -1.47 9.93
C HIS A 143 10.22 -0.02 10.39
N ALA A 144 11.10 0.51 11.24
CA ALA A 144 11.01 1.90 11.67
C ALA A 144 11.13 2.90 10.50
N ALA A 145 11.93 2.58 9.49
CA ALA A 145 12.03 3.36 8.26
C ALA A 145 10.73 3.30 7.44
N VAL A 146 10.10 2.13 7.36
CA VAL A 146 8.79 1.94 6.69
C VAL A 146 7.70 2.77 7.37
N ALA A 147 7.58 2.70 8.70
CA ALA A 147 6.60 3.47 9.46
C ALA A 147 6.82 4.99 9.29
N THR A 148 8.08 5.43 9.30
CA THR A 148 8.43 6.84 9.07
C THR A 148 8.02 7.31 7.67
N ALA A 149 8.31 6.53 6.63
CA ALA A 149 7.94 6.88 5.27
C ALA A 149 6.41 6.87 5.05
N ALA A 150 5.68 5.96 5.70
CA ALA A 150 4.22 5.96 5.68
C ALA A 150 3.64 7.23 6.31
N GLN A 151 4.19 7.66 7.45
CA GLN A 151 3.78 8.91 8.09
C GLN A 151 4.07 10.13 7.21
N GLN A 152 5.23 10.18 6.56
CA GLN A 152 5.56 11.26 5.61
C GLN A 152 4.57 11.31 4.43
N ALA A 153 4.12 10.15 3.93
CA ALA A 153 3.08 10.09 2.91
C ALA A 153 1.75 10.62 3.44
N ALA A 154 1.36 10.27 4.68
CA ALA A 154 0.14 10.79 5.30
C ALA A 154 0.19 12.33 5.44
N ASP A 155 1.30 12.86 5.94
CA ASP A 155 1.50 14.31 6.12
C ASP A 155 1.45 15.05 4.77
N ALA A 156 2.07 14.48 3.73
CA ALA A 156 2.04 15.05 2.39
C ALA A 156 0.63 15.00 1.75
N ALA A 157 -0.15 13.94 1.98
CA ALA A 157 -1.54 13.85 1.52
C ALA A 157 -2.41 14.92 2.19
N ILE A 158 -2.24 15.15 3.50
CA ILE A 158 -2.93 16.21 4.25
C ILE A 158 -2.57 17.58 3.65
N ALA A 159 -1.28 17.84 3.43
CA ALA A 159 -0.82 19.09 2.81
C ALA A 159 -1.37 19.28 1.38
N ALA A 160 -1.57 18.19 0.64
CA ALA A 160 -2.18 18.24 -0.70
C ALA A 160 -3.67 18.63 -0.61
N LEU A 161 -4.43 18.10 0.35
CA LEU A 161 -5.82 18.50 0.58
C LEU A 161 -5.92 19.97 1.04
N ASP A 162 -5.04 20.40 1.94
CA ASP A 162 -4.98 21.79 2.37
C ASP A 162 -4.61 22.73 1.21
N GLY A 163 -3.68 22.33 0.35
CA GLY A 163 -3.34 23.03 -0.88
C GLY A 163 -4.49 23.10 -1.88
N LEU A 164 -5.34 22.07 -1.97
CA LEU A 164 -6.54 22.10 -2.80
C LEU A 164 -7.54 23.14 -2.28
N ARG A 165 -7.67 23.27 -0.96
CA ARG A 165 -8.55 24.22 -0.27
C ARG A 165 -7.95 25.61 -0.10
N ALA A 166 -6.71 25.81 -0.54
CA ALA A 166 -6.00 27.07 -0.34
C ALA A 166 -6.78 28.24 -0.97
N PRO A 167 -6.96 29.35 -0.24
CA PRO A 167 -7.62 30.53 -0.78
C PRO A 167 -6.73 31.20 -1.85
N SER A 168 -7.37 31.93 -2.76
CA SER A 168 -6.69 32.84 -3.68
C SER A 168 -5.74 33.77 -2.90
N PRO A 169 -4.50 34.02 -3.38
CA PRO A 169 -4.05 33.89 -4.76
C PRO A 169 -3.37 32.58 -5.14
N ASP A 170 -3.37 31.54 -4.29
CA ASP A 170 -2.73 30.28 -4.67
C ASP A 170 -3.38 29.70 -5.94
N THR A 171 -2.56 29.43 -6.96
CA THR A 171 -2.99 28.86 -8.24
C THR A 171 -2.91 27.33 -8.25
N GLY A 172 -2.84 26.73 -7.05
CA GLY A 172 -2.60 25.32 -6.81
C GLY A 172 -1.12 24.95 -6.72
N GLU A 173 -0.22 25.90 -6.52
CA GLU A 173 1.21 25.62 -6.35
C GLU A 173 1.44 24.81 -5.08
N THR A 174 0.81 25.20 -3.97
CA THR A 174 0.89 24.47 -2.70
C THR A 174 0.42 23.02 -2.86
N ARG A 175 -0.72 22.81 -3.53
CA ARG A 175 -1.23 21.47 -3.83
C ARG A 175 -0.25 20.65 -4.65
N ARG A 176 0.24 21.18 -5.77
CA ARG A 176 1.14 20.45 -6.68
C ARG A 176 2.46 20.07 -6.00
N ASN A 177 3.01 20.96 -5.18
CA ASN A 177 4.21 20.67 -4.39
C ASN A 177 3.97 19.56 -3.37
N ALA A 178 2.81 19.57 -2.69
CA ALA A 178 2.44 18.52 -1.75
C ALA A 178 2.17 17.18 -2.43
N VAL A 179 1.56 17.16 -3.63
CA VAL A 179 1.41 15.93 -4.43
C VAL A 179 2.78 15.36 -4.84
N ALA A 180 3.73 16.20 -5.24
CA ALA A 180 5.10 15.74 -5.53
C ALA A 180 5.84 15.23 -4.28
N ALA A 181 5.59 15.84 -3.12
CA ALA A 181 6.10 15.36 -1.84
C ALA A 181 5.48 14.00 -1.48
N PHE A 182 4.18 13.80 -1.76
CA PHE A 182 3.50 12.53 -1.60
C PHE A 182 4.14 11.44 -2.47
N ASP A 183 4.37 11.72 -3.76
CA ASP A 183 5.06 10.78 -4.66
C ASP A 183 6.45 10.39 -4.16
N THR A 184 7.19 11.37 -3.61
CA THR A 184 8.52 11.15 -3.02
C THR A 184 8.43 10.26 -1.79
N ALA A 185 7.45 10.48 -0.92
CA ALA A 185 7.24 9.66 0.27
C ALA A 185 6.79 8.23 -0.06
N VAL A 186 5.96 8.04 -1.09
CA VAL A 186 5.58 6.70 -1.59
C VAL A 186 6.80 5.95 -2.14
N ALA A 187 7.68 6.63 -2.88
CA ALA A 187 8.93 6.03 -3.35
C ALA A 187 9.84 5.63 -2.17
N ALA A 188 9.98 6.50 -1.16
CA ALA A 188 10.74 6.20 0.05
C ALA A 188 10.14 5.02 0.84
N PHE A 189 8.80 4.91 0.90
CA PHE A 189 8.11 3.79 1.52
C PHE A 189 8.41 2.47 0.81
N GLY A 190 8.33 2.45 -0.53
CA GLY A 190 8.69 1.29 -1.32
C GLY A 190 10.16 0.88 -1.16
N GLN A 191 11.07 1.87 -1.11
CA GLN A 191 12.50 1.60 -0.88
C GLN A 191 12.74 1.03 0.52
N ALA A 192 12.12 1.59 1.56
CA ALA A 192 12.26 1.10 2.93
C ALA A 192 11.78 -0.36 3.05
N ILE A 193 10.73 -0.75 2.32
CA ILE A 193 10.29 -2.16 2.26
C ILE A 193 11.32 -3.03 1.52
N ALA A 194 11.85 -2.54 0.39
CA ALA A 194 12.87 -3.28 -0.37
C ALA A 194 14.13 -3.54 0.46
N ASP A 195 14.55 -2.57 1.28
CA ASP A 195 15.73 -2.66 2.14
C ASP A 195 15.55 -3.67 3.31
N ILE A 196 14.30 -4.02 3.66
CA ILE A 196 14.00 -5.06 4.67
C ILE A 196 14.27 -6.46 4.11
N ILE A 197 14.14 -6.67 2.80
CA ILE A 197 14.29 -7.98 2.17
C ILE A 197 15.79 -8.22 1.91
N PRO A 198 16.45 -9.17 2.60
CA PRO A 198 17.86 -9.42 2.40
C PRO A 198 18.08 -10.08 1.02
N GLY A 199 18.57 -9.33 0.04
CA GLY A 199 19.04 -9.86 -1.25
C GLY A 199 18.48 -9.24 -2.54
N GLY A 200 18.06 -7.98 -2.51
CA GLY A 200 17.97 -7.17 -3.74
C GLY A 200 19.33 -6.91 -4.38
#